data_AF-A0A920MNK9-F1
#
_entry.id   AF-A0A920MNK9-F1
#
_cell.length_a   1.000
_cell.length_b   1.000
_cell.length_c   1.000
_cell.angle_alpha   90.00
_cell.angle_beta   90.00
_cell.angle_gamma   90.00
#
_symmetry.space_group_name_H-M   'P 1'
#
loop_
_entity.id
_entity.type
_entity.pdbx_description
1 polymer ?
#
loop_
_entity_poly.entity_id
_entity_poly.type
_entity_poly.pdbx_seq_one_letter_code
_entity_poly.pdbx_strand_id
1 'polypeptide(L)'
;MNFKKTADTLTKGAHTLERNFYTSSEILNKEYKNIFQSQWVCVGREEELTKVGQYKTINIGDESVIILRDENEVIRAHYNVCRHRGTRICIEKNGNFSKSIQCGYHGWTYALDGKLIGAPHMVLVENFNKNDYSLFPIQIKAWEGFIFINLSDDPEDFDHAFSPINERFSDWNISSLKTLETKTYEVKGNWKLVIQNYCECYHCPILHPELAAIHNYMGGRNDLFEGPFLGGYMDFNDGKDSITSNGELCCPPLPNIKEEDKKRVYYYSIFPNMLFKPSSRVCDVSYCLANRY
;
A
#
# COMPACT_ATOMS: atom_id res chain seq x y z
N MET A 1 -10.12 12.56 10.49
CA MET A 1 -9.24 13.65 10.03
C MET A 1 -9.87 14.22 8.77
N ASN A 2 -10.19 15.50 8.67
CA ASN A 2 -10.84 16.03 7.47
C ASN A 2 -9.78 16.30 6.40
N PHE A 3 -9.79 15.51 5.32
CA PHE A 3 -8.99 15.78 4.14
C PHE A 3 -9.43 17.12 3.53
N LYS A 4 -8.49 18.02 3.28
CA LYS A 4 -8.76 19.30 2.61
C LYS A 4 -8.17 19.25 1.22
N LYS A 5 -8.94 19.66 0.21
CA LYS A 5 -8.49 19.67 -1.18
C LYS A 5 -7.23 20.53 -1.30
N THR A 6 -6.22 20.06 -2.04
CA THR A 6 -4.97 20.82 -2.24
C THR A 6 -5.23 22.20 -2.85
N ALA A 7 -6.22 22.33 -3.74
CA ALA A 7 -6.65 23.61 -4.29
C ALA A 7 -7.27 24.55 -3.24
N ASP A 8 -7.91 24.00 -2.21
CA ASP A 8 -8.53 24.77 -1.12
C ASP A 8 -7.54 25.09 0.01
N THR A 9 -6.39 24.41 0.05
CA THR A 9 -5.30 24.68 1.00
C THR A 9 -4.16 25.51 0.41
N LEU A 10 -4.09 25.65 -0.92
CA LEU A 10 -3.10 26.47 -1.59
C LEU A 10 -3.35 27.95 -1.28
N THR A 11 -2.65 28.44 -0.27
CA THR A 11 -2.65 29.82 0.15
C THR A 11 -1.36 30.49 -0.31
N LYS A 12 -1.45 31.70 -0.86
CA LYS A 12 -0.26 32.48 -1.21
C LYS A 12 0.57 32.68 0.08
N GLY A 13 1.84 32.28 0.03
CA GLY A 13 2.72 32.27 1.20
C GLY A 13 2.73 30.96 1.99
N ALA A 14 2.15 29.88 1.45
CA ALA A 14 2.32 28.55 2.01
C ALA A 14 3.82 28.15 2.03
N HIS A 15 4.21 27.48 3.11
CA HIS A 15 5.54 26.92 3.31
C HIS A 15 5.44 25.42 3.56
N THR A 16 6.56 24.72 3.39
CA THR A 16 6.67 23.32 3.82
C THR A 16 6.56 23.22 5.35
N LEU A 17 6.44 22.00 5.86
CA LEU A 17 6.34 21.76 7.30
C LEU A 17 7.61 22.24 8.02
N GLU A 18 7.48 22.59 9.29
CA GLU A 18 8.65 22.89 10.11
C GLU A 18 9.57 21.67 10.23
N ARG A 19 10.87 21.93 10.44
CA ARG A 19 11.91 20.88 10.56
C ARG A 19 11.51 19.72 11.47
N ASN A 20 10.88 20.01 12.60
CA ASN A 20 10.51 19.01 13.60
C ASN A 20 9.58 17.93 13.04
N PHE A 21 8.71 18.24 12.08
CA PHE A 21 7.85 17.24 11.44
C PHE A 21 8.66 16.19 10.67
N TYR A 22 9.87 16.52 10.22
CA TYR A 22 10.73 15.59 9.48
C TYR A 22 11.71 14.84 10.39
N THR A 23 12.10 15.43 11.52
CA THR A 23 13.21 14.92 12.35
C THR A 23 12.81 14.42 13.74
N SER A 24 11.62 14.77 14.25
CA SER A 24 11.21 14.38 15.61
C SER A 24 10.66 12.96 15.65
N SER A 25 11.25 12.12 16.51
CA SER A 25 10.76 10.76 16.79
C SER A 25 9.40 10.76 17.49
N GLU A 26 9.09 11.78 18.31
CA GLU A 26 7.79 11.91 18.96
C GLU A 26 6.69 12.19 17.94
N ILE A 27 6.95 13.05 16.95
CA ILE A 27 5.99 13.31 15.86
C ILE A 27 5.82 12.05 15.02
N LEU A 28 6.91 11.36 14.67
CA LEU A 28 6.82 10.10 13.93
C LEU A 28 5.99 9.04 14.68
N ASN A 29 6.13 8.93 16.00
CA ASN A 29 5.29 8.04 16.83
C ASN A 29 3.81 8.39 16.75
N LYS A 30 3.47 9.69 16.74
CA LYS A 30 2.10 10.15 16.56
C LYS A 30 1.59 9.86 15.14
N GLU A 31 2.44 10.00 14.12
CA GLU A 31 2.09 9.67 12.73
C GLU A 31 1.82 8.17 12.55
N TYR A 32 2.59 7.27 13.18
CA TYR A 32 2.27 5.84 13.17
C TYR A 32 0.86 5.57 13.69
N LYS A 33 0.52 6.10 14.86
CA LYS A 33 -0.80 5.87 15.48
C LYS A 33 -1.94 6.53 14.70
N ASN A 34 -1.77 7.78 14.30
CA ASN A 34 -2.84 8.62 13.76
C ASN A 34 -2.97 8.57 12.23
N ILE A 35 -2.02 7.94 11.54
CA ILE A 35 -2.04 7.81 10.07
C ILE A 35 -1.93 6.32 9.74
N PHE A 36 -0.76 5.71 9.92
CA PHE A 36 -0.51 4.35 9.40
C PHE A 36 -1.29 3.24 10.10
N GLN A 37 -1.65 3.39 11.38
CA GLN A 37 -2.44 2.41 12.13
C GLN A 37 -3.95 2.68 12.06
N SER A 38 -4.38 3.83 11.57
CA SER A 38 -5.80 4.24 11.55
C SER A 38 -6.38 4.41 10.14
N GLN A 39 -5.53 4.45 9.12
CA GLN A 39 -5.92 4.56 7.71
C GLN A 39 -5.64 3.24 6.98
N TRP A 40 -6.27 3.09 5.82
CA TRP A 40 -5.98 2.00 4.90
C TRP A 40 -4.58 2.18 4.30
N VAL A 41 -3.71 1.19 4.50
CA VAL A 41 -2.31 1.17 4.02
C VAL A 41 -2.19 0.09 2.95
N CYS A 42 -1.61 0.44 1.79
CA CYS A 42 -1.30 -0.54 0.75
C CYS A 42 -0.07 -1.37 1.17
N VAL A 43 -0.17 -2.70 1.10
CA VAL A 43 0.83 -3.62 1.67
C VAL A 43 1.34 -4.66 0.67
N GLY A 44 1.01 -4.51 -0.60
CA GLY A 44 1.51 -5.35 -1.69
C GLY A 44 0.41 -5.77 -2.66
N ARG A 45 0.72 -6.75 -3.51
CA ARG A 45 -0.22 -7.30 -4.49
C ARG A 45 -0.77 -8.65 -4.08
N GLU A 46 -1.99 -8.93 -4.50
CA GLU A 46 -2.63 -10.25 -4.29
C GLU A 46 -1.84 -11.39 -4.93
N GLU A 47 -1.15 -11.12 -6.05
CA GLU A 47 -0.33 -12.13 -6.73
C GLU A 47 0.93 -12.53 -5.96
N GLU A 48 1.29 -11.82 -4.88
CA GLU A 48 2.35 -12.28 -3.98
C GLU A 48 1.90 -13.50 -3.16
N LEU A 49 0.59 -13.74 -3.07
CA LEU A 49 -0.05 -14.80 -2.28
C LEU A 49 -0.95 -15.64 -3.21
N THR A 50 -0.35 -16.46 -4.08
CA THR A 50 -1.10 -17.26 -5.07
C THR A 50 -1.59 -18.60 -4.55
N LYS A 51 -0.99 -19.14 -3.49
CA LYS A 51 -1.30 -20.49 -2.98
C LYS A 51 -1.86 -20.42 -1.56
N VAL A 52 -2.77 -21.35 -1.25
CA VAL A 52 -3.26 -21.56 0.11
C VAL A 52 -2.07 -21.78 1.07
N GLY A 53 -2.10 -21.10 2.21
CA GLY A 53 -1.06 -21.15 3.22
C GLY A 53 0.16 -20.26 2.92
N GLN A 54 0.29 -19.73 1.71
CA GLN A 54 1.33 -18.75 1.39
C GLN A 54 1.08 -17.48 2.23
N TYR A 55 2.15 -16.97 2.84
CA TYR A 55 2.08 -15.77 3.67
C TYR A 55 3.24 -14.84 3.43
N LYS A 56 3.01 -13.57 3.78
CA LYS A 56 4.04 -12.55 3.99
C LYS A 56 3.83 -11.88 5.34
N THR A 57 4.90 -11.30 5.88
CA THR A 57 4.83 -10.44 7.06
C THR A 57 5.23 -9.02 6.70
N ILE A 58 4.59 -8.07 7.38
CA ILE A 58 4.86 -6.64 7.27
C ILE A 58 4.88 -6.05 8.68
N ASN A 59 5.66 -4.99 8.85
CA ASN A 59 5.59 -4.14 10.04
C ASN A 59 4.98 -2.77 9.67
N ILE A 60 4.11 -2.24 10.53
CA ILE A 60 3.60 -0.88 10.49
C ILE A 60 3.93 -0.21 11.83
N GLY A 61 5.01 0.57 11.85
CA GLY A 61 5.59 1.03 13.10
C GLY A 61 6.06 -0.17 13.93
N ASP A 62 5.51 -0.31 15.14
CA ASP A 62 5.83 -1.40 16.06
C ASP A 62 4.92 -2.63 15.89
N GLU A 63 3.87 -2.51 15.08
CA GLU A 63 2.92 -3.60 14.87
C GLU A 63 3.39 -4.52 13.76
N SER A 64 3.25 -5.83 13.97
CA SER A 64 3.56 -6.83 12.95
C SER A 64 2.31 -7.57 12.52
N VAL A 65 2.20 -7.79 11.21
CA VAL A 65 1.05 -8.39 10.57
C VAL A 65 1.48 -9.61 9.77
N ILE A 66 0.72 -10.70 9.86
CA ILE A 66 0.75 -11.83 8.93
C ILE A 66 -0.37 -11.60 7.93
N ILE A 67 -0.04 -11.61 6.64
CA ILE A 67 -1.00 -11.60 5.55
C ILE A 67 -0.86 -12.93 4.81
N LEU A 68 -1.95 -13.67 4.63
CA LEU A 68 -1.90 -15.01 4.07
C LEU A 68 -3.16 -15.34 3.25
N ARG A 69 -3.08 -16.36 2.39
CA ARG A 69 -4.27 -16.94 1.74
C ARG A 69 -4.78 -18.15 2.51
N ASP A 70 -6.04 -18.11 2.92
CA ASP A 70 -6.68 -19.19 3.69
C ASP A 70 -7.15 -20.37 2.81
N GLU A 71 -7.73 -21.39 3.43
CA GLU A 71 -8.21 -22.61 2.74
C GLU A 71 -9.41 -22.35 1.80
N ASN A 72 -10.11 -21.22 1.97
CA ASN A 72 -11.19 -20.78 1.09
C ASN A 72 -10.68 -19.85 -0.02
N GLU A 73 -9.36 -19.80 -0.21
CA GLU A 73 -8.66 -18.88 -1.12
C GLU A 73 -8.87 -17.40 -0.81
N VAL A 74 -9.28 -17.05 0.42
CA VAL A 74 -9.47 -15.65 0.83
C VAL A 74 -8.19 -15.12 1.47
N ILE A 75 -7.78 -13.91 1.11
CA ILE A 75 -6.64 -13.26 1.77
C ILE A 75 -7.10 -12.72 3.13
N ARG A 76 -6.37 -13.11 4.18
CA ARG A 76 -6.59 -12.72 5.58
C ARG A 76 -5.40 -11.92 6.09
N ALA A 77 -5.65 -11.05 7.06
CA ALA A 77 -4.61 -10.38 7.83
C ALA A 77 -4.86 -10.61 9.34
N HIS A 78 -3.80 -10.89 10.07
CA HIS A 78 -3.81 -11.06 11.52
C HIS A 78 -2.58 -10.41 12.15
N TYR A 79 -2.69 -9.91 13.39
CA TYR A 79 -1.51 -9.53 14.14
C TYR A 79 -0.57 -10.75 14.32
N ASN A 80 0.73 -10.55 14.09
CA ASN A 80 1.77 -11.58 14.20
C ASN A 80 2.18 -11.82 15.66
N VAL A 81 1.20 -12.18 16.48
CA VAL A 81 1.34 -12.33 17.93
C VAL A 81 0.51 -13.51 18.42
N CYS A 82 1.17 -14.45 19.09
CA CYS A 82 0.51 -15.58 19.69
C CYS A 82 -0.34 -15.13 20.89
N ARG A 83 -1.60 -15.56 20.92
CA ARG A 83 -2.57 -15.23 21.97
C ARG A 83 -2.28 -15.86 23.33
N HIS A 84 -1.30 -16.76 23.43
CA HIS A 84 -0.87 -17.34 24.70
C HIS A 84 -0.02 -16.37 25.54
N ARG A 85 1.18 -16.01 25.05
CA ARG A 85 2.16 -15.20 25.79
C ARG A 85 2.84 -14.13 24.93
N GLY A 86 2.21 -13.73 23.82
CA GLY A 86 2.67 -12.60 23.01
C GLY A 86 3.86 -12.90 22.10
N THR A 87 4.24 -14.17 21.91
CA THR A 87 5.37 -14.51 21.03
C THR A 87 5.04 -14.25 19.57
N ARG A 88 5.99 -13.60 18.87
CA ARG A 88 5.93 -13.46 17.42
C ARG A 88 5.90 -14.83 16.75
N ILE A 89 4.93 -15.04 15.86
CA ILE A 89 4.69 -16.36 15.26
C ILE A 89 5.62 -16.57 14.06
N CYS A 90 5.62 -15.62 13.13
CA CYS A 90 6.44 -15.64 11.92
C CYS A 90 7.66 -14.72 12.08
N ILE A 91 8.84 -15.31 12.01
CA ILE A 91 10.12 -14.59 12.00
C ILE A 91 10.51 -14.20 10.57
N GLU A 92 10.28 -15.10 9.61
CA GLU A 92 10.56 -14.86 8.20
C GLU A 92 9.58 -13.85 7.58
N LYS A 93 10.08 -13.10 6.58
CA LYS A 93 9.28 -12.11 5.85
C LYS A 93 8.22 -12.73 4.94
N ASN A 94 8.42 -13.98 4.53
CA ASN A 94 7.49 -14.73 3.70
C ASN A 94 7.71 -16.23 3.92
N GLY A 95 6.72 -17.01 3.53
CA GLY A 95 6.81 -18.46 3.57
C GLY A 95 5.49 -19.11 3.19
N ASN A 96 5.36 -20.39 3.54
CA ASN A 96 4.16 -21.15 3.28
C ASN A 96 3.83 -22.04 4.49
N PHE A 97 2.66 -21.84 5.08
CA PHE A 97 2.10 -22.77 6.05
C PHE A 97 1.60 -24.02 5.34
N SER A 98 1.90 -25.19 5.89
CA SER A 98 1.45 -26.46 5.29
C SER A 98 -0.06 -26.66 5.40
N LYS A 99 -0.63 -26.40 6.59
CA LYS A 99 -2.06 -26.51 6.90
C LYS A 99 -2.54 -25.54 7.99
N SER A 100 -1.65 -25.14 8.88
CA SER A 100 -1.99 -24.36 10.06
C SER A 100 -0.85 -23.45 10.48
N ILE A 101 -1.18 -22.39 11.20
CA ILE A 101 -0.25 -21.46 11.79
C ILE A 101 0.15 -22.00 13.17
N GLN A 102 1.37 -22.49 13.35
CA GLN A 102 1.83 -23.00 14.64
C GLN A 102 2.83 -22.05 15.30
N CYS A 103 2.56 -21.67 16.54
CA CYS A 103 3.49 -20.87 17.34
C CYS A 103 4.70 -21.71 17.77
N GLY A 104 5.91 -21.25 17.42
CA GLY A 104 7.16 -21.92 17.76
C GLY A 104 7.52 -21.95 19.26
N TYR A 105 6.75 -21.31 20.14
CA TYR A 105 7.05 -21.29 21.58
C TYR A 105 6.45 -22.49 22.33
N HIS A 106 5.12 -22.62 22.31
CA HIS A 106 4.40 -23.65 23.07
C HIS A 106 3.47 -24.49 22.17
N GLY A 107 3.59 -24.38 20.85
CA GLY A 107 2.82 -25.19 19.91
C GLY A 107 1.32 -24.88 19.87
N TRP A 108 0.89 -23.69 20.28
CA TRP A 108 -0.48 -23.23 19.99
C TRP A 108 -0.65 -23.11 18.48
N THR A 109 -1.71 -23.72 17.96
CA THR A 109 -1.95 -23.92 16.54
C THR A 109 -3.27 -23.28 16.15
N TYR A 110 -3.22 -22.42 15.15
CA TYR A 110 -4.37 -21.70 14.59
C TYR A 110 -4.65 -22.22 13.18
N ALA A 111 -5.92 -22.26 12.79
CA ALA A 111 -6.31 -22.42 11.40
C ALA A 111 -5.84 -21.20 10.58
N LEU A 112 -5.85 -21.31 9.26
CA LEU A 112 -5.44 -20.21 8.37
C LEU A 112 -6.40 -19.00 8.45
N ASP A 113 -7.64 -19.19 8.93
CA ASP A 113 -8.57 -18.09 9.24
C ASP A 113 -8.32 -17.44 10.62
N GLY A 114 -7.29 -17.89 11.35
CA GLY A 114 -6.87 -17.36 12.64
C GLY A 114 -7.53 -18.01 13.87
N LYS A 115 -8.51 -18.91 13.70
CA LYS A 115 -9.15 -19.59 14.85
C LYS A 115 -8.18 -20.51 15.56
N LEU A 116 -8.18 -20.50 16.90
CA LEU A 116 -7.35 -21.42 17.68
C LEU A 116 -7.93 -22.85 17.59
N ILE A 117 -7.19 -23.77 16.98
CA ILE A 117 -7.60 -25.17 16.80
C ILE A 117 -6.86 -26.14 17.74
N GLY A 118 -5.65 -25.80 18.16
CA GLY A 118 -4.82 -26.61 19.05
C GLY A 118 -4.16 -25.77 20.14
N ALA A 119 -4.27 -26.20 21.38
CA ALA A 119 -3.60 -25.57 22.53
C ALA A 119 -3.19 -26.68 23.49
N PRO A 120 -1.92 -27.14 23.43
CA PRO A 120 -1.45 -28.28 24.23
C PRO A 120 -1.76 -28.12 25.72
N HIS A 121 -2.27 -29.19 26.34
CA HIS A 121 -2.65 -29.28 27.75
C HIS A 121 -3.74 -28.31 28.27
N MET A 122 -4.23 -27.37 27.46
CA MET A 122 -5.24 -26.40 27.90
C MET A 122 -6.62 -27.02 28.18
N VAL A 123 -6.87 -28.26 27.74
CA VAL A 123 -8.08 -29.04 28.11
C VAL A 123 -8.19 -29.29 29.62
N LEU A 124 -7.07 -29.23 30.34
CA LEU A 124 -7.02 -29.39 31.81
C LEU A 124 -7.30 -28.07 32.55
N VAL A 125 -7.30 -26.93 31.85
CA VAL A 125 -7.58 -25.63 32.45
C VAL A 125 -9.08 -25.43 32.50
N GLU A 126 -9.60 -25.25 33.71
CA GLU A 126 -11.03 -25.03 33.94
C GLU A 126 -11.53 -23.82 33.15
N ASN A 127 -12.68 -23.98 32.47
CA ASN A 127 -13.32 -22.95 31.64
C ASN A 127 -12.47 -22.42 30.47
N PHE A 128 -11.42 -23.11 30.03
CA PHE A 128 -10.68 -22.70 28.84
C PHE A 128 -11.51 -22.91 27.56
N ASN A 129 -11.81 -21.80 26.87
CA ASN A 129 -12.50 -21.81 25.60
C ASN A 129 -11.57 -21.29 24.49
N LYS A 130 -11.30 -22.13 23.48
CA LYS A 130 -10.43 -21.77 22.35
C LYS A 130 -10.93 -20.54 21.58
N ASN A 131 -12.24 -20.31 21.55
CA ASN A 131 -12.85 -19.21 20.82
C ASN A 131 -12.40 -17.83 21.33
N ASP A 132 -12.03 -17.73 22.60
CA ASP A 132 -11.57 -16.47 23.23
C ASP A 132 -10.13 -16.08 22.80
N TYR A 133 -9.43 -17.00 22.13
CA TYR A 133 -8.01 -16.91 21.82
C TYR A 133 -7.69 -17.06 20.33
N SER A 134 -8.62 -16.71 19.44
CA SER A 134 -8.32 -16.57 18.00
C SER A 134 -7.28 -15.48 17.76
N LEU A 135 -6.46 -15.58 16.70
CA LEU A 135 -5.58 -14.48 16.33
C LEU A 135 -6.39 -13.18 16.16
N PHE A 136 -5.82 -12.05 16.58
CA PHE A 136 -6.48 -10.76 16.38
C PHE A 136 -6.56 -10.47 14.88
N PRO A 137 -7.77 -10.38 14.29
CA PRO A 137 -7.93 -10.10 12.87
C PRO A 137 -7.60 -8.63 12.58
N ILE A 138 -7.16 -8.37 11.36
CA ILE A 138 -6.92 -7.02 10.83
C ILE A 138 -7.82 -6.85 9.61
N GLN A 139 -8.42 -5.66 9.50
CA GLN A 139 -9.29 -5.35 8.38
C GLN A 139 -8.48 -5.31 7.08
N ILE A 140 -9.03 -5.92 6.03
CA ILE A 140 -8.33 -6.12 4.76
C ILE A 140 -9.29 -5.90 3.59
N LYS A 141 -8.80 -5.27 2.53
CA LYS A 141 -9.52 -5.05 1.28
C LYS A 141 -8.58 -5.29 0.10
N ALA A 142 -9.10 -5.96 -0.92
CA ALA A 142 -8.49 -6.00 -2.24
C ALA A 142 -9.08 -4.88 -3.11
N TRP A 143 -8.21 -4.09 -3.75
CA TRP A 143 -8.58 -3.07 -4.73
C TRP A 143 -7.61 -3.15 -5.91
N GLU A 144 -8.13 -3.40 -7.12
CA GLU A 144 -7.33 -3.47 -8.35
C GLU A 144 -6.09 -4.41 -8.26
N GLY A 145 -6.21 -5.51 -7.51
CA GLY A 145 -5.11 -6.46 -7.28
C GLY A 145 -4.09 -6.04 -6.22
N PHE A 146 -4.31 -4.91 -5.54
CA PHE A 146 -3.56 -4.46 -4.37
C PHE A 146 -4.25 -4.82 -3.08
N ILE A 147 -3.47 -5.19 -2.08
CA ILE A 147 -3.95 -5.48 -0.73
C ILE A 147 -3.80 -4.22 0.11
N PHE A 148 -4.90 -3.78 0.71
CA PHE A 148 -4.94 -2.75 1.73
C PHE A 148 -5.30 -3.36 3.08
N ILE A 149 -4.68 -2.88 4.15
CA ILE A 149 -5.05 -3.23 5.53
C ILE A 149 -5.29 -2.00 6.37
N ASN A 150 -6.12 -2.14 7.41
CA ASN A 150 -6.31 -1.12 8.44
C ASN A 150 -6.28 -1.77 9.82
N LEU A 151 -5.46 -1.21 10.72
CA LEU A 151 -5.21 -1.74 12.06
C LEU A 151 -6.20 -1.22 13.11
N SER A 152 -7.04 -0.24 12.75
CA SER A 152 -8.15 0.24 13.60
C SER A 152 -9.18 -0.87 13.81
N ASP A 153 -9.78 -0.91 15.00
CA ASP A 153 -10.84 -1.87 15.34
C ASP A 153 -12.13 -1.61 14.53
N ASP A 154 -12.41 -0.34 14.24
CA ASP A 154 -13.59 0.12 13.49
C ASP A 154 -13.16 1.17 12.44
N PRO A 155 -12.52 0.75 11.34
CA PRO A 155 -12.14 1.67 10.28
C PRO A 155 -13.34 2.07 9.44
N GLU A 156 -13.29 3.27 8.87
CA GLU A 156 -14.17 3.64 7.77
C GLU A 156 -14.06 2.61 6.64
N ASP A 157 -15.19 2.22 6.05
CA ASP A 157 -15.22 1.28 4.92
C ASP A 157 -14.35 1.76 3.76
N PHE A 158 -13.61 0.83 3.13
CA PHE A 158 -12.69 1.18 2.06
C PHE A 158 -13.42 1.78 0.86
N ASP A 159 -14.53 1.19 0.41
CA ASP A 159 -15.23 1.64 -0.79
C ASP A 159 -15.86 3.01 -0.58
N HIS A 160 -16.23 3.35 0.66
CA HIS A 160 -16.62 4.70 1.04
C HIS A 160 -15.44 5.67 1.03
N ALA A 161 -14.37 5.37 1.78
CA ALA A 161 -13.21 6.23 1.94
C ALA A 161 -12.48 6.48 0.60
N PHE A 162 -12.46 5.50 -0.30
CA PHE A 162 -11.78 5.53 -1.58
C PHE A 162 -12.74 5.64 -2.79
N SER A 163 -14.00 6.02 -2.56
CA SER A 163 -15.03 6.08 -3.59
C SER A 163 -14.63 6.76 -4.92
N PRO A 164 -13.86 7.87 -4.95
CA PRO A 164 -13.43 8.51 -6.20
C PRO A 164 -12.55 7.66 -7.12
N ILE A 165 -11.85 6.63 -6.61
CA ILE A 165 -10.96 5.78 -7.42
C ILE A 165 -11.56 4.42 -7.77
N ASN A 166 -12.71 4.04 -7.19
CA ASN A 166 -13.28 2.70 -7.32
C ASN A 166 -13.40 2.22 -8.78
N GLU A 167 -13.84 3.10 -9.68
CA GLU A 167 -13.99 2.79 -11.10
C GLU A 167 -13.04 3.62 -12.00
N ARG A 168 -12.18 4.46 -11.40
CA ARG A 168 -11.35 5.42 -12.17
C ARG A 168 -10.39 4.73 -13.13
N PHE A 169 -9.94 3.52 -12.79
CA PHE A 169 -8.94 2.78 -13.54
C PHE A 169 -9.43 1.44 -14.09
N SER A 170 -10.75 1.22 -14.16
CA SER A 170 -11.33 -0.03 -14.66
C SER A 170 -10.82 -0.42 -16.06
N ASP A 171 -10.62 0.58 -16.93
CA ASP A 171 -10.13 0.39 -18.31
C ASP A 171 -8.67 -0.09 -18.38
N TRP A 172 -7.89 0.07 -17.30
CA TRP A 172 -6.50 -0.37 -17.20
C TRP A 172 -6.37 -1.83 -16.78
N ASN A 173 -7.46 -2.45 -16.28
CA ASN A 173 -7.48 -3.84 -15.84
C ASN A 173 -6.28 -4.20 -14.94
N ILE A 174 -6.01 -3.33 -13.95
CA ILE A 174 -4.76 -3.34 -13.19
C ILE A 174 -4.60 -4.63 -12.40
N SER A 175 -5.72 -5.18 -11.90
CA SER A 175 -5.78 -6.46 -11.20
C SER A 175 -5.19 -7.63 -12.01
N SER A 176 -5.28 -7.59 -13.34
CA SER A 176 -4.73 -8.63 -14.23
C SER A 176 -3.23 -8.49 -14.50
N LEU A 177 -2.64 -7.32 -14.21
CA LEU A 177 -1.23 -7.05 -14.49
C LEU A 177 -0.33 -7.89 -13.60
N LYS A 178 0.78 -8.36 -14.19
CA LYS A 178 1.81 -9.13 -13.50
C LYS A 178 3.02 -8.25 -13.20
N THR A 179 3.57 -8.40 -12.01
CA THR A 179 4.82 -7.72 -11.62
C THR A 179 5.97 -8.25 -12.48
N LEU A 180 6.55 -7.36 -13.28
CA LEU A 180 7.74 -7.66 -14.07
C LEU A 180 9.03 -7.57 -13.24
N GLU A 181 9.11 -6.56 -12.38
CA GLU A 181 10.29 -6.27 -11.57
C GLU A 181 9.87 -5.65 -10.23
N THR A 182 10.60 -5.95 -9.16
CA THR A 182 10.43 -5.29 -7.85
C THR A 182 11.77 -4.73 -7.40
N LYS A 183 11.78 -3.46 -7.02
CA LYS A 183 12.95 -2.77 -6.44
C LYS A 183 12.62 -2.29 -5.04
N THR A 184 13.52 -2.54 -4.11
CA THR A 184 13.39 -2.08 -2.72
C THR A 184 14.54 -1.13 -2.41
N TYR A 185 14.20 0.03 -1.85
CA TYR A 185 15.17 1.06 -1.48
C TYR A 185 15.02 1.39 -0.01
N GLU A 186 16.15 1.46 0.70
CA GLU A 186 16.21 2.10 2.02
C GLU A 186 16.55 3.58 1.81
N VAL A 187 15.58 4.45 2.08
CA VAL A 187 15.73 5.90 1.96
C VAL A 187 15.97 6.47 3.35
N LYS A 188 17.16 7.05 3.58
CA LYS A 188 17.50 7.75 4.82
C LYS A 188 16.86 9.14 4.87
N GLY A 189 15.53 9.18 4.84
CA GLY A 189 14.72 10.39 4.81
C GLY A 189 13.33 10.15 5.39
N ASN A 190 12.67 11.23 5.82
CA ASN A 190 11.31 11.13 6.34
C ASN A 190 10.33 10.75 5.21
N TRP A 191 9.38 9.85 5.48
CA TRP A 191 8.38 9.38 4.51
C TRP A 191 7.63 10.54 3.80
N LYS A 192 7.35 11.63 4.53
CA LYS A 192 6.69 12.82 3.96
C LYS A 192 7.49 13.46 2.83
N LEU A 193 8.82 13.42 2.90
CA LEU A 193 9.68 13.98 1.85
C LEU A 193 9.60 13.15 0.56
N VAL A 194 9.45 11.82 0.67
CA VAL A 194 9.25 10.94 -0.50
C VAL A 194 7.94 11.27 -1.20
N ILE A 195 6.86 11.43 -0.43
CA ILE A 195 5.56 11.83 -0.97
C ILE A 195 5.60 13.23 -1.57
N GLN A 196 6.20 14.20 -0.85
CA GLN A 196 6.33 15.59 -1.33
C GLN A 196 7.12 15.67 -2.65
N ASN A 197 8.22 14.92 -2.78
CA ASN A 197 9.01 14.83 -4.01
C ASN A 197 8.23 14.20 -5.16
N TYR A 198 7.38 13.20 -4.88
CA TYR A 198 6.55 12.58 -5.92
C TYR A 198 5.42 13.49 -6.40
N CYS A 199 4.91 14.37 -5.53
CA CYS A 199 3.78 15.26 -5.84
C CYS A 199 4.15 16.49 -6.70
N GLU A 200 5.37 16.59 -7.20
CA GLU A 200 5.81 17.70 -8.03
C GLU A 200 6.81 17.25 -9.11
N CYS A 201 6.97 18.07 -10.14
CA CYS A 201 7.96 17.86 -11.19
C CYS A 201 8.87 19.09 -11.38
N TYR A 202 8.92 19.98 -10.38
CA TYR A 202 9.75 21.17 -10.42
C TYR A 202 11.26 20.83 -10.46
N HIS A 203 11.67 19.71 -9.85
CA HIS A 203 13.04 19.21 -9.96
C HIS A 203 13.34 18.48 -11.28
N CYS A 204 12.32 18.06 -12.03
CA CYS A 204 12.47 17.19 -13.20
C CYS A 204 13.42 17.74 -14.28
N PRO A 205 13.37 19.02 -14.68
CA PRO A 205 14.26 19.52 -15.74
C PRO A 205 15.74 19.43 -15.39
N ILE A 206 16.08 19.46 -14.09
CA ILE A 206 17.46 19.46 -13.60
C ILE A 206 17.95 18.03 -13.36
N LEU A 207 17.15 17.21 -12.67
CA LEU A 207 17.58 15.87 -12.23
C LEU A 207 17.18 14.75 -13.21
N HIS A 208 16.16 14.96 -14.02
CA HIS A 208 15.60 13.97 -14.94
C HIS A 208 15.39 14.57 -16.35
N PRO A 209 16.45 15.06 -17.02
CA PRO A 209 16.33 15.72 -18.32
C PRO A 209 15.67 14.83 -19.38
N GLU A 210 15.90 13.52 -19.34
CA GLU A 210 15.24 12.55 -20.24
C GLU A 210 13.73 12.47 -19.99
N LEU A 211 13.28 12.50 -18.73
CA LEU A 211 11.85 12.49 -18.39
C LEU A 211 11.19 13.82 -18.76
N ALA A 212 11.87 14.95 -18.51
CA ALA A 212 11.38 16.27 -18.89
C ALA A 212 11.27 16.46 -20.42
N ALA A 213 12.02 15.67 -21.20
CA ALA A 213 11.86 15.61 -22.66
C ALA A 213 10.59 14.84 -23.09
N ILE A 214 10.07 13.95 -22.25
CA ILE A 214 8.88 13.13 -22.53
C ILE A 214 7.59 13.90 -22.26
N HIS A 215 7.50 14.64 -21.15
CA HIS A 215 6.35 15.46 -20.81
C HIS A 215 6.78 16.77 -20.15
N ASN A 216 6.04 17.84 -20.43
CA ASN A 216 6.32 19.16 -19.85
C ASN A 216 6.07 19.15 -18.33
N TYR A 217 7.10 19.49 -17.55
CA TYR A 217 7.04 19.53 -16.08
C TYR A 217 6.01 20.53 -15.52
N MET A 218 5.57 21.51 -16.31
CA MET A 218 4.50 22.45 -15.96
C MET A 218 3.11 22.00 -16.43
N GLY A 219 3.02 20.86 -17.13
CA GLY A 219 1.78 20.35 -17.74
C GLY A 219 0.86 19.58 -16.78
N GLY A 220 1.25 19.44 -15.51
CA GLY A 220 0.49 18.67 -14.52
C GLY A 220 -0.95 19.16 -14.33
N ARG A 221 -1.89 18.23 -14.40
CA ARG A 221 -3.31 18.43 -14.09
C ARG A 221 -3.75 17.48 -13.00
N ASN A 222 -4.57 17.98 -12.07
CA ASN A 222 -5.30 17.12 -11.15
C ASN A 222 -6.69 16.84 -11.72
N ASP A 223 -7.16 15.61 -11.59
CA ASP A 223 -8.50 15.18 -12.00
C ASP A 223 -9.29 14.55 -10.83
N LEU A 224 -8.64 14.22 -9.72
CA LEU A 224 -9.26 13.87 -8.44
C LEU A 224 -9.10 15.00 -7.43
N PHE A 225 -10.22 15.40 -6.82
CA PHE A 225 -10.28 16.51 -5.86
C PHE A 225 -10.94 16.13 -4.52
N GLU A 226 -11.34 14.87 -4.36
CA GLU A 226 -12.02 14.35 -3.17
C GLU A 226 -11.42 13.00 -2.79
N GLY A 227 -11.52 12.63 -1.51
CA GLY A 227 -10.92 11.42 -0.97
C GLY A 227 -9.43 11.54 -0.63
N PRO A 228 -8.81 10.47 -0.12
CA PRO A 228 -7.41 10.44 0.31
C PRO A 228 -6.44 10.32 -0.89
N PHE A 229 -6.55 11.23 -1.86
CA PHE A 229 -5.77 11.22 -3.08
C PHE A 229 -5.19 12.60 -3.42
N LEU A 230 -4.04 12.57 -4.08
CA LEU A 230 -3.50 13.73 -4.76
C LEU A 230 -2.88 13.28 -6.08
N GLY A 231 -3.35 13.82 -7.21
CA GLY A 231 -2.75 13.50 -8.49
C GLY A 231 -3.66 13.73 -9.68
N GLY A 232 -3.15 13.31 -10.83
CA GLY A 232 -3.83 13.32 -12.12
C GLY A 232 -2.87 12.97 -13.22
N TYR A 233 -2.80 13.76 -14.29
CA TYR A 233 -2.06 13.43 -15.51
C TYR A 233 -1.14 14.52 -16.02
N MET A 234 -0.21 14.11 -16.88
CA MET A 234 0.54 14.95 -17.80
C MET A 234 0.43 14.38 -19.21
N ASP A 235 0.25 15.25 -20.18
CA ASP A 235 0.27 14.88 -21.59
C ASP A 235 1.73 14.72 -22.07
N PHE A 236 1.95 13.76 -22.96
CA PHE A 236 3.25 13.59 -23.62
C PHE A 236 3.52 14.75 -24.60
N ASN A 237 4.79 15.12 -24.72
CA ASN A 237 5.25 16.07 -25.73
C ASN A 237 5.10 15.46 -27.14
N ASP A 238 5.10 16.32 -28.16
CA ASP A 238 5.00 15.89 -29.56
C ASP A 238 6.10 14.86 -29.91
N GLY A 239 5.71 13.78 -30.60
CA GLY A 239 6.61 12.70 -30.98
C GLY A 239 6.99 11.74 -29.84
N LYS A 240 6.33 11.84 -28.68
CA LYS A 240 6.50 10.91 -27.55
C LYS A 240 5.22 10.10 -27.34
N ASP A 241 5.41 8.80 -27.10
CA ASP A 241 4.32 7.82 -27.02
C ASP A 241 4.39 6.93 -25.77
N SER A 242 5.43 7.11 -24.96
CA SER A 242 5.76 6.25 -23.82
C SER A 242 6.66 6.97 -22.83
N ILE A 243 6.73 6.43 -21.62
CA ILE A 243 7.62 6.91 -20.54
C ILE A 243 8.94 6.13 -20.43
N THR A 244 9.25 5.32 -21.44
CA THR A 244 10.56 4.71 -21.63
C THR A 244 11.64 5.79 -21.78
N SER A 245 12.89 5.47 -21.50
CA SER A 245 14.00 6.44 -21.56
C SER A 245 14.14 7.14 -22.92
N ASN A 246 13.77 6.49 -24.02
CA ASN A 246 13.75 7.10 -25.37
C ASN A 246 12.38 7.69 -25.77
N GLY A 247 11.31 7.40 -25.03
CA GLY A 247 9.94 7.80 -25.31
C GLY A 247 9.20 6.97 -26.36
N GLU A 248 9.81 5.87 -26.80
CA GLU A 248 9.24 4.93 -27.79
C GLU A 248 8.47 3.78 -27.12
N LEU A 249 7.63 3.11 -27.90
CA LEU A 249 6.78 2.03 -27.43
C LEU A 249 7.58 0.81 -26.98
N CYS A 250 7.34 0.35 -25.74
CA CYS A 250 7.93 -0.89 -25.23
C CYS A 250 7.08 -2.14 -25.52
N CYS A 251 5.77 -1.98 -25.66
CA CYS A 251 4.78 -3.03 -25.91
C CYS A 251 3.48 -2.40 -26.43
N PRO A 252 2.53 -3.17 -27.01
CA PRO A 252 1.19 -2.67 -27.37
C PRO A 252 0.47 -2.06 -26.16
N PRO A 253 -0.45 -1.09 -26.36
CA PRO A 253 -1.23 -0.53 -25.26
C PRO A 253 -2.19 -1.59 -24.69
N LEU A 254 -2.59 -1.40 -23.44
CA LEU A 254 -3.64 -2.18 -22.80
C LEU A 254 -4.94 -2.03 -23.61
N PRO A 255 -5.72 -3.11 -23.77
CA PRO A 255 -6.73 -3.23 -24.82
C PRO A 255 -7.90 -2.24 -24.69
N ASN A 256 -8.26 -1.85 -23.47
CA ASN A 256 -9.46 -1.04 -23.21
C ASN A 256 -9.15 0.45 -22.95
N ILE A 257 -7.89 0.87 -23.13
CA ILE A 257 -7.49 2.24 -22.84
C ILE A 257 -8.05 3.22 -23.87
N LYS A 258 -8.67 4.31 -23.39
CA LYS A 258 -9.19 5.39 -24.22
C LYS A 258 -8.09 6.08 -25.02
N GLU A 259 -8.41 6.62 -26.19
CA GLU A 259 -7.41 7.28 -27.06
C GLU A 259 -6.67 8.44 -26.36
N GLU A 260 -7.37 9.23 -25.54
CA GLU A 260 -6.75 10.31 -24.78
C GLU A 260 -5.70 9.80 -23.77
N ASP A 261 -5.96 8.65 -23.15
CA ASP A 261 -5.10 8.05 -22.13
C ASP A 261 -3.86 7.38 -22.74
N LYS A 262 -3.87 7.09 -24.04
CA LYS A 262 -2.69 6.63 -24.77
C LYS A 262 -1.59 7.68 -24.86
N LYS A 263 -1.95 8.97 -24.74
CA LYS A 263 -1.05 10.11 -24.81
C LYS A 263 -0.76 10.75 -23.45
N ARG A 264 -1.14 10.09 -22.36
CA ARG A 264 -0.97 10.56 -21.00
C ARG A 264 -0.14 9.60 -20.16
N VAL A 265 0.52 10.17 -19.17
CA VAL A 265 0.98 9.46 -17.98
C VAL A 265 0.26 10.01 -16.77
N TYR A 266 -0.08 9.13 -15.84
CA TYR A 266 -0.73 9.48 -14.60
C TYR A 266 0.23 9.41 -13.42
N TYR A 267 0.01 10.24 -12.42
CA TYR A 267 0.75 10.27 -11.16
C TYR A 267 -0.25 10.52 -10.03
N TYR A 268 -0.44 9.52 -9.17
CA TYR A 268 -1.32 9.60 -8.01
C TYR A 268 -0.59 9.22 -6.73
N SER A 269 -0.66 10.06 -5.72
CA SER A 269 -0.42 9.69 -4.33
C SER A 269 -1.74 9.24 -3.73
N ILE A 270 -1.86 7.94 -3.49
CA ILE A 270 -2.94 7.31 -2.74
C ILE A 270 -2.48 7.23 -1.29
N PHE A 271 -3.04 8.08 -0.43
CA PHE A 271 -2.57 8.22 0.94
C PHE A 271 -2.87 6.97 1.78
N PRO A 272 -2.02 6.65 2.77
CA PRO A 272 -0.83 7.42 3.16
C PRO A 272 0.44 7.04 2.39
N ASN A 273 0.47 5.91 1.67
CA ASN A 273 1.73 5.29 1.31
C ASN A 273 1.88 4.79 -0.13
N MET A 274 0.88 4.88 -1.00
CA MET A 274 0.97 4.35 -2.37
C MET A 274 1.19 5.46 -3.39
N LEU A 275 2.20 5.30 -4.22
CA LEU A 275 2.53 6.15 -5.36
C LEU A 275 2.22 5.35 -6.63
N PHE A 276 1.18 5.75 -7.33
CA PHE A 276 0.54 5.01 -8.39
C PHE A 276 0.67 5.75 -9.72
N LYS A 277 1.40 5.15 -10.66
CA LYS A 277 1.73 5.76 -11.95
C LYS A 277 1.30 4.86 -13.12
N PRO A 278 -0.01 4.78 -13.41
CA PRO A 278 -0.46 4.05 -14.58
C PRO A 278 -0.17 4.83 -15.86
N SER A 279 0.16 4.11 -16.92
CA SER A 279 0.17 4.58 -18.29
C SER A 279 -0.56 3.57 -19.16
N SER A 280 -0.76 3.89 -20.43
CA SER A 280 -1.44 2.98 -21.36
C SER A 280 -0.74 1.63 -21.60
N ARG A 281 0.49 1.45 -21.11
CA ARG A 281 1.35 0.29 -21.42
C ARG A 281 2.07 -0.30 -20.20
N VAL A 282 2.48 0.58 -19.28
CA VAL A 282 3.20 0.21 -18.06
C VAL A 282 2.46 0.80 -16.88
N CYS A 283 2.33 0.01 -15.82
CA CYS A 283 1.82 0.49 -14.54
C CYS A 283 2.93 0.38 -13.51
N ASP A 284 3.53 1.51 -13.15
CA ASP A 284 4.52 1.56 -12.08
C ASP A 284 3.79 1.85 -10.76
N VAL A 285 4.08 1.03 -9.74
CA VAL A 285 3.55 1.25 -8.40
C VAL A 285 4.69 1.20 -7.41
N SER A 286 4.75 2.19 -6.53
CA SER A 286 5.64 2.22 -5.38
C SER A 286 4.82 2.38 -4.12
N TYR A 287 5.25 1.78 -3.01
CA TYR A 287 4.67 2.06 -1.71
C TYR A 287 5.77 2.34 -0.68
N CYS A 288 5.60 3.43 0.08
CA CYS A 288 6.56 3.92 1.05
C CYS A 288 6.05 3.62 2.46
N LEU A 289 6.50 2.51 3.06
CA LEU A 289 6.27 2.26 4.47
C LEU A 289 7.29 3.07 5.28
N ALA A 290 6.81 3.90 6.21
CA ALA A 290 7.67 4.50 7.21
C ALA A 290 8.20 3.38 8.11
N ASN A 291 9.45 2.96 7.94
CA ASN A 291 10.08 1.99 8.84
C ASN A 291 10.87 2.73 9.93
N ARG A 292 10.83 2.21 11.16
CA ARG A 292 11.73 2.68 12.23
C ARG A 292 13.15 2.23 11.90
N TYR A 293 14.09 3.16 12.04
CA TYR A 293 15.53 2.90 12.15
C TYR A 293 16.01 3.42 13.50
#